data_AF-I4HZK7-F1
#
_entry.id   AF-I4HZK7-F1
#
_cell.length_a   1.000
_cell.length_b   1.000
_cell.length_c   1.000
_cell.angle_alpha   90.00
_cell.angle_beta   90.00
_cell.angle_gamma   90.00
#
_symmetry.space_group_name_H-M   'P 1'
#
loop_
_entity.id
_entity.type
_entity.pdbx_description
1 polymer ?
#
loop_
_entity_poly.entity_id
_entity_poly.type
_entity_poly.pdbx_seq_one_letter_code
_entity_poly.pdbx_strand_id
1 'polypeptide(L)'
;MIAGRFGTKGQIYFDIDLVGDDGLILPAEVMLDTDFTEFLAINSQDADSLDWHFLRQNKLITAQGEAFFDIYLGRVRIDGQE
;
A
#
# COMPACT_ATOMS: atom_id res chain seq x y z
N MET A 1 10.11 -7.04 15.52
CA MET A 1 9.53 -5.88 16.22
C MET A 1 9.60 -4.73 15.24
N ILE A 2 8.46 -4.27 14.73
CA ILE A 2 8.43 -3.17 13.76
C ILE A 2 8.90 -1.88 14.42
N ALA A 3 9.85 -1.21 13.78
CA ALA A 3 10.22 0.15 14.09
C ALA A 3 9.41 1.11 13.20
N GLY A 4 9.04 2.26 13.76
CA GLY A 4 8.29 3.28 13.05
C GLY A 4 8.47 4.65 13.71
N ARG A 5 7.82 5.66 13.14
CA ARG A 5 7.87 7.03 13.65
C ARG A 5 6.48 7.67 13.71
N PHE A 6 6.31 8.60 14.64
CA PHE A 6 5.15 9.47 14.66
C PHE A 6 5.32 10.63 13.67
N GLY A 7 4.24 10.96 12.96
CA GLY A 7 4.09 12.19 12.19
C GLY A 7 3.78 13.40 13.06
N THR A 8 3.74 14.58 12.43
CA THR A 8 3.49 15.85 13.12
C THR A 8 2.05 16.03 13.58
N LYS A 9 1.12 15.18 13.10
CA LYS A 9 -0.30 15.20 13.50
C LYS A 9 -0.74 13.85 14.09
N GLY A 10 0.19 13.09 14.66
CA GLY A 10 -0.11 11.82 15.31
C GLY A 10 -0.29 10.64 14.35
N GLN A 11 0.05 10.79 13.07
CA GLN A 11 0.12 9.66 12.15
C GLN A 11 1.20 8.68 12.59
N ILE A 12 1.05 7.40 12.27
CA ILE A 12 2.06 6.37 12.50
C ILE A 12 2.61 5.95 11.15
N TYR A 13 3.92 6.04 10.98
CA TYR A 13 4.63 5.59 9.80
C TYR A 13 5.54 4.43 10.15
N PHE A 14 5.64 3.45 9.26
CA PHE A 14 6.55 2.31 9.38
C PHE A 14 6.91 1.78 8.00
N ASP A 15 8.02 1.07 7.91
CA ASP A 15 8.50 0.51 6.64
C ASP A 15 7.87 -0.86 6.38
N ILE A 16 7.52 -1.10 5.12
CA ILE A 16 7.18 -2.41 4.58
C ILE A 16 7.98 -2.64 3.30
N ASP A 17 8.08 -3.90 2.88
CA ASP A 17 8.53 -4.22 1.53
C ASP A 17 7.33 -4.49 0.64
N LEU A 18 7.26 -3.85 -0.53
CA LEU A 18 6.38 -4.25 -1.62
C LEU A 18 7.10 -5.33 -2.43
N VAL A 19 6.45 -6.48 -2.64
CA VAL A 19 7.06 -7.66 -3.27
C VAL A 19 6.44 -7.88 -4.63
N GLY A 20 7.24 -7.73 -5.68
CA GLY A 20 6.85 -8.00 -7.06
C GLY A 20 6.78 -9.48 -7.39
N ASP A 21 6.11 -9.83 -8.47
CA ASP A 21 5.95 -11.22 -8.89
C ASP A 21 7.22 -11.85 -9.47
N ASP A 22 8.16 -11.01 -9.91
CA ASP A 22 9.53 -11.37 -10.31
C ASP A 22 10.51 -11.48 -9.12
N GLY A 23 10.05 -11.19 -7.90
CA GLY A 23 10.87 -11.15 -6.69
C GLY A 23 11.58 -9.80 -6.45
N LEU A 24 11.27 -8.76 -7.24
CA LEU A 24 11.68 -7.39 -6.95
C LEU A 24 11.15 -6.97 -5.56
N ILE A 25 12.00 -6.35 -4.77
CA ILE A 25 11.65 -5.85 -3.44
C ILE A 25 11.81 -4.33 -3.48
N LEU A 26 10.70 -3.62 -3.26
CA LEU A 26 10.67 -2.16 -3.16
C LEU A 26 10.30 -1.75 -1.73
N PRO A 27 11.28 -1.29 -0.91
CA PRO A 27 11.00 -0.75 0.42
C PRO A 27 10.18 0.54 0.32
N ALA A 28 9.14 0.66 1.14
CA ALA A 28 8.29 1.85 1.20
C ALA A 28 7.91 2.17 2.65
N GLU A 29 7.98 3.45 3.01
CA GLU A 29 7.39 3.94 4.25
C GLU A 29 5.90 4.16 4.04
N VAL A 30 5.07 3.50 4.86
CA VAL A 30 3.62 3.57 4.77
C VAL A 30 3.02 4.22 6.01
N MET A 31 1.84 4.83 5.82
CA MET A 31 1.04 5.37 6.92
C MET A 31 0.03 4.32 7.38
N LEU A 32 -0.08 4.08 8.68
CA LEU A 32 -1.22 3.35 9.23
C LEU A 32 -2.45 4.24 9.17
N ASP A 33 -3.31 4.02 8.18
CA ASP A 33 -4.59 4.69 8.04
C ASP A 33 -5.71 3.77 8.53
N THR A 34 -6.22 4.03 9.74
CA THR A 34 -7.29 3.22 10.34
C THR A 34 -8.68 3.54 9.80
N ASP A 35 -8.83 4.65 9.08
CA ASP A 35 -10.10 5.12 8.53
C ASP A 35 -10.21 4.85 7.02
N PHE A 36 -9.16 4.34 6.37
CA PHE A 36 -9.16 3.89 4.99
C PHE A 36 -9.36 2.37 4.90
N THR A 37 -10.19 1.95 3.94
CA THR A 37 -10.60 0.53 3.79
C THR A 37 -9.43 -0.37 3.45
N GLU A 38 -9.58 -1.67 3.75
CA GLU A 38 -8.81 -2.94 3.52
C GLU A 38 -7.66 -3.01 2.47
N PHE A 39 -7.37 -1.94 1.76
CA PHE A 39 -6.38 -1.79 0.72
C PHE A 39 -5.20 -0.96 1.17
N LEU A 40 -4.04 -1.24 0.57
CA LEU A 40 -2.91 -0.32 0.55
C LEU A 40 -3.05 0.59 -0.67
N ALA A 41 -3.24 1.90 -0.44
CA ALA A 41 -3.22 2.87 -1.53
C ALA A 41 -1.78 3.15 -1.95
N ILE A 42 -1.45 2.90 -3.23
CA ILE A 42 -0.13 3.13 -3.81
C ILE A 42 -0.23 3.88 -5.14
N ASN A 43 0.91 4.32 -5.66
CA ASN A 43 0.98 4.84 -7.02
C ASN A 43 0.81 3.68 -8.03
N SER A 44 0.04 3.88 -9.09
CA SER A 44 -0.15 2.85 -10.12
C SER A 44 1.18 2.49 -10.82
N GLN A 45 2.12 3.44 -10.94
CA GLN A 45 3.44 3.16 -11.50
C GLN A 45 4.24 2.16 -10.67
N ASP A 46 4.06 2.17 -9.34
CA ASP A 46 4.72 1.21 -8.46
C ASP A 46 4.07 -0.18 -8.64
N ALA A 47 2.73 -0.24 -8.70
CA ALA A 47 2.00 -1.48 -8.96
C ALA A 47 2.41 -2.13 -10.31
N ASP A 48 2.50 -1.31 -11.36
CA ASP A 48 2.90 -1.74 -12.69
C ASP A 48 4.38 -2.18 -12.71
N SER A 49 5.27 -1.48 -11.99
CA SER A 49 6.69 -1.85 -11.90
C SER A 49 6.96 -3.12 -11.10
N LEU A 50 6.05 -3.48 -10.21
CA LEU A 50 6.08 -4.72 -9.41
C LEU A 50 5.40 -5.89 -10.14
N ASP A 51 4.92 -5.67 -11.36
CA ASP A 51 4.15 -6.64 -12.15
C ASP A 51 2.95 -7.22 -11.38
N TRP A 52 2.33 -6.42 -10.50
CA TRP A 52 1.18 -6.89 -9.72
C TRP A 52 -0.03 -7.16 -10.61
N HIS A 53 -0.77 -8.23 -10.30
CA HIS A 53 -1.88 -8.66 -11.14
C HIS A 53 -3.10 -7.74 -10.95
N PHE A 54 -3.45 -6.97 -11.98
CA PHE A 54 -4.70 -6.21 -12.00
C PHE A 54 -5.91 -7.14 -11.89
N LEU A 55 -6.80 -6.86 -10.93
CA LEU A 55 -8.02 -7.63 -10.70
C LEU A 55 -9.25 -6.97 -11.33
N ARG A 56 -9.47 -5.69 -11.01
CA ARG A 56 -10.69 -4.95 -11.37
C ARG A 56 -10.56 -3.48 -11.01
N GLN A 57 -11.49 -2.68 -11.50
CA GLN A 57 -11.70 -1.32 -11.01
C GLN A 57 -12.87 -1.28 -10.01
N ASN A 58 -12.66 -0.60 -8.88
CA ASN A 58 -13.67 -0.39 -7.84
C ASN A 58 -13.95 1.10 -7.65
N LYS A 59 -15.21 1.45 -7.39
CA LYS A 59 -15.59 2.80 -6.93
C LYS A 59 -15.50 2.85 -5.41
N LEU A 60 -14.63 3.70 -4.86
CA LEU A 60 -14.41 3.88 -3.42
C LEU A 60 -14.76 5.31 -2.99
N ILE A 61 -15.04 5.49 -1.70
CA ILE A 61 -15.29 6.81 -1.11
C ILE A 61 -14.00 7.33 -0.48
N THR A 62 -13.61 8.54 -0.87
CA THR A 62 -12.48 9.27 -0.30
C THR A 62 -12.99 10.53 0.41
N ALA A 63 -12.09 11.26 1.07
CA ALA A 63 -12.41 12.57 1.63
C ALA A 63 -12.88 13.59 0.57
N GLN A 64 -12.55 13.40 -0.71
CA GLN A 64 -12.98 14.24 -1.82
C GLN A 64 -14.27 13.75 -2.50
N GLY A 65 -14.90 12.70 -1.97
CA GLY A 65 -16.04 12.03 -2.57
C GLY A 65 -15.65 10.74 -3.29
N GLU A 66 -16.52 10.29 -4.20
CA GLU A 66 -16.33 9.02 -4.87
C GLU A 66 -15.25 9.10 -5.96
N ALA A 67 -14.37 8.10 -5.99
CA ALA A 67 -13.33 7.95 -7.01
C ALA A 67 -13.22 6.49 -7.45
N PHE A 68 -12.73 6.28 -8.67
CA PHE A 68 -12.40 4.95 -9.18
C PHE A 68 -10.94 4.61 -8.85
N PHE A 69 -10.73 3.40 -8.36
CA PHE A 69 -9.42 2.84 -8.06
C PHE A 69 -9.25 1.52 -8.81
N ASP A 70 -8.07 1.34 -9.39
CA ASP A 70 -7.64 0.06 -9.95
C ASP A 70 -7.11 -0.81 -8.81
N ILE A 71 -7.66 -2.02 -8.69
CA ILE A 71 -7.36 -2.95 -7.60
C ILE A 71 -6.45 -4.03 -8.15
N TYR A 72 -5.32 -4.20 -7.49
CA TYR A 72 -4.29 -5.18 -7.83
C TYR A 72 -4.19 -6.24 -6.74
N LEU A 73 -3.81 -7.45 -7.12
CA LEU A 73 -3.36 -8.49 -6.20
C LEU A 73 -1.84 -8.35 -6.03
N GLY A 74 -1.43 -7.86 -4.86
CA GLY A 74 -0.03 -7.66 -4.51
C GLY A 74 0.39 -8.45 -3.27
N ARG A 75 1.69 -8.50 -3.03
CA ARG A 75 2.29 -9.05 -1.81
C ARG A 75 3.08 -7.99 -1.09
N VAL A 76 2.98 -7.97 0.23
CA VAL A 76 3.77 -7.10 1.10
C VAL A 76 4.48 -7.95 2.13
N ARG A 77 5.65 -7.49 2.58
CA ARG A 77 6.36 -8.09 3.71
C ARG A 77 6.48 -7.06 4.83
N ILE A 78 6.16 -7.48 6.04
CA ILE A 78 6.22 -6.65 7.24
C ILE A 78 7.08 -7.37 8.27
N ASP A 79 8.12 -6.70 8.79
CA ASP A 79 9.04 -7.28 9.80
C ASP A 79 9.68 -8.61 9.35
N GLY A 80 9.92 -8.76 8.04
CA GLY A 80 10.48 -9.99 7.49
C GLY A 80 9.47 -11.14 7.31
N GLN A 81 8.18 -10.91 7.60
CA GLN A 81 7.10 -11.88 7.37
C GLN A 81 6.21 -11.42 6.23
N GLU A 82 5.95 -12.32 5.28
CA GLU A 82 4.99 -12.13 4.18
C GLU A 82 3.58 -12.54 4.61
#